data_AF-A0A3M2MEB6-F1
#
_entry.id   AF-A0A3M2MEB6-F1
#
_cell.length_a   1.000
_cell.length_b   1.000
_cell.length_c   1.000
_cell.angle_alpha   90.00
_cell.angle_beta   90.00
_cell.angle_gamma   90.00
#
_symmetry.space_group_name_H-M   'P 1'
#
loop_
_entity.id
_entity.type
_entity.pdbx_description
1 polymer ?
#
loop_
_entity_poly.entity_id
_entity_poly.type
_entity_poly.pdbx_seq_one_letter_code
_entity_poly.pdbx_strand_id
1 'polypeptide(L)' 'MTSIAKVVRRRCRVARDAGMSTAEYAVGTIAATAFAGLLYKIVTSSEVQKALLGIIQRALQLAG' A
#
# COMPACT_ATOMS: atom_id res chain seq x y z
N MET A 1 4.54 -19.89 -43.62
CA MET A 1 5.26 -19.77 -42.32
C MET A 1 4.85 -18.56 -41.48
N THR A 2 4.19 -17.52 -42.02
CA THR A 2 3.80 -16.31 -41.27
C THR A 2 2.57 -16.46 -40.37
N SER A 3 1.62 -17.35 -40.70
CA SER A 3 0.40 -17.54 -39.89
C SER A 3 0.67 -18.14 -38.51
N ILE A 4 1.57 -19.12 -38.41
CA ILE A 4 1.95 -19.74 -37.12
C ILE A 4 2.62 -18.69 -36.22
N ALA A 5 3.55 -17.91 -36.77
CA ALA A 5 4.24 -16.85 -36.04
C ALA A 5 3.26 -15.79 -35.49
N LYS A 6 2.22 -15.41 -36.25
CA LYS A 6 1.17 -14.49 -35.77
C LYS A 6 0.36 -15.08 -34.61
N VAL A 7 -0.01 -16.36 -34.67
CA VAL A 7 -0.77 -17.04 -33.60
C VAL A 7 0.05 -17.14 -32.31
N VAL A 8 1.32 -17.54 -32.41
CA VAL A 8 2.24 -17.62 -31.27
C VAL A 8 2.41 -16.24 -30.62
N ARG A 9 2.68 -15.20 -31.42
CA ARG A 9 2.86 -13.83 -30.93
C ARG A 9 1.61 -13.30 -30.23
N ARG A 10 0.42 -13.62 -30.75
CA ARG A 10 -0.86 -13.25 -30.12
C ARG A 10 -1.06 -13.95 -28.78
N ARG A 11 -0.76 -15.24 -28.68
CA ARG A 11 -0.86 -16.01 -27.43
C ARG A 11 0.08 -15.48 -26.35
N CYS A 12 1.33 -15.17 -26.68
CA CYS A 12 2.28 -14.58 -25.72
C CYS A 12 1.81 -13.20 -25.21
N ARG A 13 1.18 -12.40 -26.07
CA ARG A 13 0.63 -11.09 -25.66
C ARG A 13 -0.52 -11.26 -24.67
N VAL A 14 -1.48 -12.13 -24.99
CA VAL A 14 -2.61 -12.44 -24.09
C VAL A 14 -2.14 -12.99 -22.74
N ALA A 15 -1.13 -13.86 -22.74
CA ALA A 15 -0.56 -14.39 -21.50
C ALA A 15 0.12 -13.30 -20.64
N ARG A 16 0.77 -12.31 -21.27
CA ARG A 16 1.33 -11.15 -20.56
C ARG A 16 0.25 -10.23 -20.00
N ASP A 17 -0.78 -9.96 -20.78
CA ASP A 17 -1.91 -9.11 -20.36
C ASP A 17 -2.67 -9.76 -19.19
N ALA A 18 -2.81 -11.09 -19.18
CA ALA A 18 -3.45 -11.84 -18.09
C ALA A 18 -2.68 -11.75 -16.75
N GLY A 19 -1.34 -11.67 -16.79
CA GLY A 19 -0.52 -11.53 -15.59
C GLY A 19 -0.36 -10.08 -15.11
N MET A 20 -0.65 -9.10 -15.97
CA MET A 20 -0.48 -7.68 -15.69
C MET A 20 -1.42 -7.21 -14.58
N SER A 21 -2.71 -7.53 -14.68
CA SER A 21 -3.70 -7.13 -13.66
C SER A 21 -3.38 -7.74 -12.28
N THR A 22 -3.01 -9.02 -12.21
CA THR A 22 -2.64 -9.66 -10.93
C THR A 22 -1.40 -9.02 -10.30
N ALA A 23 -0.40 -8.64 -11.11
CA ALA A 23 0.79 -7.96 -10.62
C ALA A 23 0.48 -6.56 -10.07
N GLU A 24 -0.41 -5.81 -10.72
CA GLU A 24 -0.86 -4.49 -10.24
C GLU A 24 -1.53 -4.57 -8.87
N TYR A 25 -2.44 -5.52 -8.67
CA TYR A 25 -3.08 -5.74 -7.37
C TYR A 25 -2.08 -6.15 -6.29
N ALA A 26 -1.12 -7.02 -6.62
CA ALA A 26 -0.08 -7.44 -5.68
C ALA A 26 0.80 -6.25 -5.25
N VAL A 27 1.28 -5.45 -6.21
CA VAL A 27 2.08 -4.26 -5.92
C VAL A 27 1.29 -3.22 -5.14
N GLY A 28 0.02 -3.00 -5.49
CA GLY A 28 -0.87 -2.09 -4.76
C GLY A 28 -1.03 -2.50 -3.29
N THR A 29 -1.18 -3.80 -3.03
CA THR A 29 -1.29 -4.35 -1.66
C THR A 29 0.02 -4.18 -0.88
N ILE A 30 1.16 -4.44 -1.50
CA ILE A 30 2.48 -4.25 -0.88
C ILE A 30 2.71 -2.78 -0.55
N ALA A 31 2.39 -1.88 -1.50
CA ALA A 31 2.52 -0.44 -1.29
C ALA A 31 1.66 0.06 -0.12
N ALA A 32 0.39 -0.37 -0.07
CA ALA A 32 -0.52 -0.04 1.03
C ALA A 32 -0.01 -0.57 2.38
N THR A 33 0.49 -1.81 2.41
CA THR A 33 1.02 -2.44 3.63
C THR A 33 2.28 -1.73 4.13
N ALA A 34 3.19 -1.37 3.22
CA ALA A 34 4.40 -0.61 3.57
C ALA A 34 4.05 0.78 4.13
N PHE A 35 3.09 1.46 3.54
CA PHE A 35 2.61 2.74 4.02
C PHE A 35 1.95 2.63 5.41
N ALA A 36 1.13 1.60 5.63
CA ALA A 36 0.56 1.32 6.94
C ALA A 36 1.65 1.09 8.00
N GLY A 37 2.72 0.36 7.65
CA GLY A 37 3.88 0.19 8.53
C GLY A 37 4.57 1.51 8.88
N LEU A 38 4.72 2.42 7.91
CA LEU A 38 5.25 3.76 8.14
C LEU A 38 4.36 4.57 9.09
N LEU A 39 3.04 4.58 8.85
CA LEU A 39 2.08 5.27 9.72
C LEU A 39 2.09 4.71 11.15
N TYR A 40 2.18 3.39 11.30
CA TYR A 40 2.30 2.76 12.60
C TYR A 40 3.56 3.25 13.35
N LYS A 41 4.71 3.32 12.67
CA LYS A 41 5.94 3.84 13.28
C LYS A 41 5.83 5.32 13.66
N ILE A 42 5.12 6.12 12.88
CA ILE A 42 4.86 7.53 13.20
C ILE A 42 3.97 7.64 14.45
N VAL A 43 2.83 6.96 14.47
CA VAL A 43 1.86 7.05 15.58
C VAL A 43 2.43 6.48 16.88
N THR A 44 3.29 5.45 16.79
CA THR A 44 3.97 4.87 17.96
C THR A 44 5.21 5.64 18.39
N SER A 45 5.61 6.71 17.69
CA SER A 45 6.79 7.51 18.06
C SER A 45 6.60 8.27 19.38
N SER A 46 7.69 8.55 20.08
CA SER A 46 7.67 9.30 21.35
C SER A 46 7.05 10.68 21.21
N GLU A 47 7.32 11.36 20.09
CA GLU A 47 6.85 12.73 19.86
C GLU A 47 5.33 12.78 19.67
N VAL A 48 4.77 11.83 18.90
CA VAL A 48 3.30 11.73 18.73
C VAL A 48 2.63 11.34 20.04
N GLN A 49 3.19 10.37 20.78
CA GLN A 49 2.64 9.99 22.09
C GLN A 49 2.64 11.16 23.09
N LYS A 50 3.74 11.92 23.18
CA LYS A 50 3.82 13.12 24.05
C LYS A 50 2.80 14.17 23.64
N ALA A 51 2.63 14.42 22.34
CA ALA A 51 1.64 15.37 21.85
C ALA A 51 0.21 14.97 22.25
N LEU A 52 -0.15 13.70 22.06
CA LEU A 52 -1.45 13.17 22.47
C LEU A 52 -1.65 13.24 23.98
N LEU A 53 -0.65 12.86 24.78
CA LEU A 53 -0.68 13.00 26.24
C LEU A 53 -0.89 14.44 26.67
N GLY A 54 -0.22 15.40 26.03
CA GLY A 54 -0.40 16.82 26.31
C GLY A 54 -1.82 17.32 26.01
N ILE A 55 -2.45 16.83 24.94
CA ILE A 55 -3.86 17.14 24.63
C ILE A 55 -4.79 16.59 25.72
N ILE A 56 -4.60 15.32 26.12
CA ILE A 56 -5.40 14.68 27.16
C ILE A 56 -5.25 15.41 28.50
N GLN A 57 -4.02 15.76 28.91
CA GLN A 57 -3.77 16.49 30.14
C GLN A 57 -4.47 17.85 30.17
N ARG A 58 -4.41 18.61 29.06
CA ARG A 58 -5.12 19.90 28.93
C ARG A 58 -6.63 19.71 29.03
N ALA A 59 -7.18 18.68 28.39
CA ALA A 59 -8.61 18.40 28.46
C ALA A 59 -9.06 18.07 29.89
N LEU A 60 -8.27 17.29 30.63
CA LEU A 60 -8.56 16.96 32.03
C LEU A 60 -8.45 18.18 32.97
N GLN A 61 -7.50 19.08 32.73
CA GLN A 61 -7.37 20.33 33.49
C GLN A 61 -8.54 21.30 33.29
N LEU A 62 -9.23 21.25 32.15
CA LEU A 62 -10.41 22.09 31.88
C LEU A 62 -11.71 21.48 32.46
N ALA A 63 -11.72 20.18 32.74
CA ALA A 63 -12.90 19.45 33.19
C ALA A 63 -13.03 19.34 34.73
N GLY A 64 -11.94 19.55 35.46
CA GLY A 64 -11.92 19.64 36.93
C GLY A 64 -11.89 21.08 37.40
#